data_AF-A0A401UEI0-F1
#
_entry.id   AF-A0A401UEI0-F1
#
_cell.length_a   1.000
_cell.length_b   1.000
_cell.length_c   1.000
_cell.angle_alpha   90.00
_cell.angle_beta   90.00
_cell.angle_gamma   90.00
#
_symmetry.space_group_name_H-M   'P 1'
#
loop_
_entity.id
_entity.type
_entity.pdbx_description
1 polymer ?
#
loop_
_entity_poly.entity_id
_entity_poly.type
_entity_poly.pdbx_seq_one_letter_code
_entity_poly.pdbx_strand_id
1 'polypeptide(L)'
;MKKLLLFLSVAAFLTACGSKESAQLQTQVDSLRSVIETNQRVNQTLQEVGVLMDSIDASRQLLRVNMVEGTTYDNYTSRMEDLNNYVKDTEDKIADLEKALKKSKGTSNAYAATIKKLKDDLQSKNTEIAALQEQVEKYRNENQNLIQTVGLQEAEIADKEEQLAAKRSELALIEARIQEIMLQSKMSEADAYYARAVAVEEAANRTKLAPRKKKETLQEALELYKKAQSLGNKDAGTKIAELEKKI
;
A
#
# COMPACT_ATOMS: atom_id res chain seq x y z
N MET A 1 61.39 56.50 78.72
CA MET A 1 60.57 56.19 77.52
C MET A 1 61.29 55.35 76.46
N LYS A 2 62.15 54.37 76.83
CA LYS A 2 62.82 53.47 75.86
C LYS A 2 62.32 52.01 75.89
N LYS A 3 61.58 51.62 76.93
CA LYS A 3 61.05 50.25 77.09
C LYS A 3 59.66 50.03 76.47
N LEU A 4 58.92 51.10 76.13
CA LEU A 4 57.58 51.00 75.52
C LEU A 4 57.62 50.84 73.99
N LEU A 5 58.68 51.33 73.34
CA LEU A 5 58.87 51.24 71.89
C LEU A 5 59.32 49.84 71.42
N LEU A 6 59.83 49.01 72.32
CA LEU A 6 60.32 47.66 71.99
C LEU A 6 59.24 46.59 72.09
N PHE A 7 58.14 46.86 72.80
CA PHE A 7 56.98 45.96 72.90
C PHE A 7 55.99 46.13 71.74
N LEU A 8 55.98 47.29 71.08
CA LEU A 8 55.09 47.57 69.94
C LEU A 8 55.58 46.90 68.64
N SER A 9 56.88 46.66 68.51
CA SER A 9 57.49 46.05 67.32
C SER A 9 57.35 44.52 67.27
N VAL A 10 57.17 43.84 68.41
CA VAL A 10 56.99 42.37 68.45
C VAL A 10 55.53 41.96 68.21
N ALA A 11 54.55 42.79 68.61
CA ALA A 11 53.13 42.52 68.38
C ALA A 11 52.69 42.70 66.90
N ALA A 12 53.40 43.52 66.13
CA ALA A 12 53.12 43.75 64.70
C ALA A 12 53.60 42.61 63.79
N PHE A 13 54.55 41.78 64.23
CA PHE A 13 55.07 40.66 63.42
C PHE A 13 54.24 39.38 63.53
N LEU A 14 53.44 39.21 64.59
CA LEU A 14 52.59 38.03 64.77
C LEU A 14 51.23 38.14 64.07
N THR A 15 50.78 39.34 63.70
CA THR A 15 49.52 39.57 62.97
C THR A 15 49.70 39.64 61.44
N ALA A 16 50.92 39.86 60.95
CA ALA A 16 51.22 39.96 59.52
C ALA A 16 51.51 38.60 58.84
N CYS A 17 51.75 37.53 59.60
CA CYS A 17 52.10 36.21 59.05
C CYS A 17 50.88 35.30 58.77
N GLY A 18 49.74 35.51 59.44
CA GLY A 18 48.51 34.72 59.21
C GLY A 18 47.59 35.24 58.09
N SER A 19 47.73 36.50 57.68
CA SER A 19 46.80 37.12 56.71
C SER A 19 47.06 36.67 55.26
N LYS A 20 48.32 36.51 54.85
CA LYS A 20 48.69 36.02 53.50
C LYS A 20 48.27 34.58 53.25
N GLU A 21 48.49 33.71 54.23
CA GLU A 21 48.12 32.30 54.15
C GLU A 21 46.60 32.14 54.16
N SER A 22 45.89 32.92 54.98
CA SER A 22 44.41 32.93 54.96
C SER A 22 43.85 33.45 53.63
N ALA A 23 44.46 34.48 53.02
CA ALA A 23 44.02 35.01 51.73
C ALA A 23 44.27 34.02 50.60
N GLN A 24 45.41 33.32 50.61
CA GLN A 24 45.69 32.24 49.66
C GLN A 24 44.70 31.07 49.84
N LEU A 25 44.44 30.64 51.07
CA LEU A 25 43.46 29.60 51.36
C LEU A 25 42.05 30.03 50.92
N GLN A 26 41.66 31.29 51.15
CA GLN A 26 40.39 31.83 50.69
C GLN A 26 40.26 31.75 49.16
N THR A 27 41.29 32.21 48.43
CA THR A 27 41.29 32.12 46.95
C THR A 27 41.27 30.68 46.43
N GLN A 28 41.90 29.73 47.14
CA GLN A 28 41.81 28.31 46.81
C GLN A 28 40.43 27.75 47.07
N VAL A 29 39.79 28.11 48.19
CA VAL A 29 38.42 27.69 48.51
C VAL A 29 37.44 28.26 47.48
N ASP A 30 37.59 29.52 47.09
CA ASP A 30 36.73 30.16 46.09
C ASP A 30 36.92 29.53 44.70
N SER A 31 38.17 29.22 44.34
CA SER A 31 38.50 28.47 43.12
C SER A 31 37.89 27.07 43.14
N LEU A 32 38.04 26.33 44.24
CA LEU A 32 37.50 24.98 44.40
C LEU A 32 35.96 24.99 44.37
N ARG A 33 35.31 25.97 44.99
CA ARG A 33 33.85 26.16 44.91
C ARG A 33 33.39 26.36 43.46
N SER A 34 34.08 27.23 42.71
CA SER A 34 33.79 27.45 41.29
C SER A 34 33.96 26.18 40.46
N VAL A 35 34.96 25.34 40.75
CA VAL A 35 35.18 24.06 40.06
C VAL A 35 34.08 23.06 40.41
N ILE A 36 33.66 22.98 41.68
CA ILE A 36 32.59 22.07 42.13
C ILE A 36 31.26 22.44 41.47
N GLU A 37 30.88 23.73 41.46
CA GLU A 37 29.65 24.18 40.79
C GLU A 37 29.67 23.88 39.28
N THR A 38 30.82 24.08 38.64
CA THR A 38 30.99 23.77 37.20
C THR A 38 30.83 22.27 36.95
N ASN A 39 31.44 21.42 37.78
CA ASN A 39 31.31 19.97 37.65
C ASN A 39 29.87 19.48 37.91
N GLN A 40 29.16 20.08 38.86
CA GLN A 40 27.75 19.76 39.11
C GLN A 40 26.88 20.07 37.90
N ARG A 41 27.06 21.24 37.28
CA ARG A 41 26.33 21.61 36.04
C ARG A 41 26.66 20.68 34.89
N VAL A 42 27.94 20.37 34.68
CA VAL A 42 28.37 19.42 33.62
C VAL A 42 27.74 18.04 33.83
N ASN A 43 27.73 17.52 35.06
CA ASN A 43 27.09 16.24 35.37
C ASN A 43 25.58 16.27 35.14
N GLN A 44 24.91 17.35 35.53
CA GLN A 44 23.46 17.51 35.31
C GLN A 44 23.13 17.56 33.82
N THR A 45 23.87 18.34 33.03
CA THR A 45 23.67 18.40 31.57
C THR A 45 23.99 17.07 30.90
N LEU A 46 25.00 16.32 31.37
CA LEU A 46 25.27 14.96 30.88
C LEU A 46 24.10 14.00 31.15
N GLN A 47 23.46 14.09 32.31
CA GLN A 47 22.26 13.30 32.63
C GLN A 47 21.10 13.67 31.71
N GLU A 48 20.87 14.97 31.49
CA GLU A 48 19.84 15.45 30.57
C GLU A 48 20.07 14.97 29.14
N VAL A 49 21.33 15.02 28.66
CA VAL A 49 21.71 14.46 27.35
C VAL A 49 21.44 12.96 27.29
N GLY A 50 21.70 12.22 28.37
CA GLY A 50 21.38 10.79 28.45
C GLY A 50 19.88 10.51 28.29
N VAL A 51 19.03 11.25 29.00
CA VAL A 51 17.57 11.11 28.89
C VAL A 51 17.07 11.45 27.49
N LEU A 52 17.63 12.49 26.85
CA LEU A 52 17.29 12.83 25.48
C LEU A 52 17.76 11.75 24.49
N MET A 53 18.96 11.19 24.66
CA MET A 53 19.45 10.07 23.86
C MET A 53 18.53 8.85 23.96
N ASP A 54 18.06 8.51 25.16
CA ASP A 54 17.10 7.42 25.37
C ASP A 54 15.75 7.71 24.68
N SER A 55 15.31 8.97 24.71
CA SER A 55 14.08 9.41 24.04
C SER A 55 14.19 9.33 22.50
N ILE A 56 15.36 9.67 21.96
CA ILE A 56 15.69 9.49 20.54
C ILE A 56 15.65 8.00 20.18
N ASP A 57 16.25 7.14 21.00
CA ASP A 57 16.27 5.69 20.77
C ASP A 57 14.87 5.08 20.79
N ALA A 58 14.06 5.43 21.80
CA ALA A 58 12.68 4.96 21.91
C ALA A 58 11.85 5.41 20.69
N SER A 59 11.92 6.68 20.33
CA SER A 59 11.17 7.25 19.21
C SER A 59 11.58 6.63 17.88
N ARG A 60 12.89 6.49 17.63
CA ARG A 60 13.42 5.85 16.41
C ARG A 60 13.01 4.38 16.32
N GLN A 61 13.07 3.63 17.42
CA GLN A 61 12.66 2.23 17.42
C GLN A 61 11.17 2.09 17.10
N LEU A 62 10.34 2.97 17.64
CA LEU A 62 8.92 2.99 17.37
C LEU A 62 8.63 3.34 15.91
N LEU A 63 9.37 4.28 15.31
CA LEU A 63 9.30 4.57 13.88
C LEU A 63 9.64 3.34 13.03
N ARG A 64 10.70 2.58 13.38
CA ARG A 64 11.04 1.33 12.68
C ARG A 64 9.94 0.29 12.76
N VAL A 65 9.36 0.07 13.94
CA VAL A 65 8.24 -0.88 14.11
C VAL A 65 7.03 -0.46 13.29
N ASN A 66 6.65 0.82 13.36
CA ASN A 66 5.54 1.37 12.60
C ASN A 66 5.74 1.31 11.08
N MET A 67 7.00 1.35 10.60
CA MET A 67 7.29 1.15 9.17
C MET A 67 7.07 -0.30 8.72
N VAL A 68 7.27 -1.28 9.61
CA VAL A 68 7.06 -2.71 9.31
C VAL A 68 5.58 -3.10 9.48
N GLU A 69 4.95 -2.66 10.56
CA GLU A 69 3.57 -3.00 10.90
C GLU A 69 2.53 -2.11 10.20
N GLY A 70 2.97 -0.98 9.65
CA GLY A 70 2.15 0.01 8.99
C GLY A 70 1.62 1.08 9.95
N THR A 71 1.66 2.34 9.52
CA THR A 71 1.08 3.49 10.22
C THR A 71 0.61 4.53 9.21
N THR A 72 -0.20 5.49 9.64
CA THR A 72 -0.57 6.63 8.78
C THR A 72 0.62 7.56 8.60
N TYR A 73 0.69 8.22 7.44
CA TYR A 73 1.75 9.20 7.16
C TYR A 73 1.76 10.33 8.20
N ASP A 74 0.59 10.84 8.58
CA ASP A 74 0.47 11.92 9.57
C ASP A 74 1.07 11.52 10.94
N ASN A 75 0.85 10.28 11.37
CA ASN A 75 1.43 9.75 12.60
C ASN A 75 2.95 9.62 12.50
N TYR A 76 3.47 9.26 11.33
CA TYR A 76 4.91 9.23 11.09
C TYR A 76 5.52 10.64 11.13
N THR A 77 4.93 11.60 10.41
CA THR A 77 5.42 12.99 10.34
C THR A 77 5.47 13.64 11.71
N SER A 78 4.41 13.52 12.51
CA SER A 78 4.38 14.06 13.87
C SER A 78 5.48 13.44 14.76
N ARG A 79 5.67 12.12 14.71
CA ARG A 79 6.73 11.44 15.47
C ARG A 79 8.13 11.81 14.99
N MET A 80 8.29 12.05 13.68
CA MET A 80 9.54 12.51 13.11
C MET A 80 9.87 13.94 13.55
N GLU A 81 8.88 14.81 13.65
CA GLU A 81 9.03 16.16 14.20
C GLU A 81 9.50 16.13 15.65
N ASP A 82 8.86 15.34 16.51
CA ASP A 82 9.28 15.14 17.90
C ASP A 82 10.72 14.63 18.01
N LEU A 83 11.06 13.64 17.16
CA LEU A 83 12.41 13.09 17.11
C LEU A 83 13.46 14.12 16.70
N ASN A 84 13.17 14.94 15.68
CA ASN A 84 14.05 16.02 15.24
C ASN A 84 14.24 17.08 16.35
N ASN A 85 13.19 17.36 17.13
CA ASN A 85 13.27 18.26 18.28
C ASN A 85 14.21 17.68 19.37
N TYR A 86 14.07 16.38 19.71
CA TYR A 86 14.99 15.75 20.66
C TYR A 86 16.44 15.73 20.18
N VAL A 87 16.67 15.47 18.89
CA VAL A 87 18.00 15.54 18.28
C VAL A 87 18.58 16.94 18.46
N LYS A 88 17.82 17.98 18.08
CA LYS A 88 18.27 19.37 18.17
C LYS A 88 18.60 19.78 19.61
N ASP A 89 17.73 19.46 20.56
CA ASP A 89 17.97 19.74 21.98
C ASP A 89 19.22 19.02 22.50
N THR A 90 19.49 17.81 22.00
CA THR A 90 20.70 17.04 22.33
C THR A 90 21.94 17.69 21.73
N GLU A 91 21.90 18.12 20.47
CA GLU A 91 23.00 18.82 19.80
C GLU A 91 23.37 20.11 20.54
N ASP A 92 22.38 20.91 20.92
CA ASP A 92 22.57 22.17 21.65
C ASP A 92 23.22 21.92 23.02
N LYS A 93 22.74 20.93 23.78
CA LYS A 93 23.33 20.57 25.09
C LYS A 93 24.74 20.01 24.97
N ILE A 94 25.03 19.19 23.96
CA ILE A 94 26.40 18.70 23.68
C ILE A 94 27.32 19.88 23.33
N ALA A 95 26.86 20.82 22.51
CA ALA A 95 27.64 22.01 22.17
C ALA A 95 27.93 22.88 23.41
N ASP A 96 26.98 23.00 24.33
CA ASP A 96 27.19 23.71 25.58
C ASP A 96 28.15 23.00 26.54
N LEU A 97 28.10 21.66 26.60
CA LEU A 97 29.10 20.84 27.29
C LEU A 97 30.50 21.06 26.70
N GLU A 98 30.65 21.09 25.38
CA GLU A 98 31.93 21.37 24.71
C GLU A 98 32.46 22.77 25.06
N LYS A 99 31.59 23.79 25.08
CA LYS A 99 31.95 25.17 25.46
C LYS A 99 32.35 25.26 26.94
N ALA A 100 31.62 24.60 27.83
CA ALA A 100 31.92 24.57 29.27
C ALA A 100 33.27 23.90 29.53
N LEU A 101 33.55 22.80 28.83
CA LEU A 101 34.81 22.07 28.91
C LEU A 101 36.01 22.94 28.49
N LYS A 102 35.89 23.68 27.37
CA LYS A 102 36.94 24.60 26.87
C LYS A 102 37.27 25.73 27.85
N LYS A 103 36.31 26.15 28.68
CA LYS A 103 36.50 27.20 29.69
C LYS A 103 37.16 26.68 30.97
N SER A 104 37.08 25.39 31.27
CA SER A 104 37.67 24.79 32.48
C SER A 104 39.13 24.37 32.23
N LYS A 105 40.09 25.09 32.83
CA LYS A 105 41.53 24.81 32.69
C LYS A 105 42.03 23.55 33.43
N GLY A 106 41.20 22.87 34.23
CA GLY A 106 41.64 21.76 35.11
C GLY A 106 40.84 20.45 34.99
N THR A 107 39.58 20.49 34.58
CA THR A 107 38.72 19.29 34.43
C THR A 107 38.50 18.86 32.98
N SER A 108 39.15 19.53 32.02
CA SER A 108 38.97 19.35 30.58
C SER A 108 39.18 17.91 30.09
N ASN A 109 40.07 17.12 30.70
CA ASN A 109 40.34 15.76 30.21
C ASN A 109 39.36 14.70 30.70
N ALA A 110 38.65 14.92 31.82
CA ALA A 110 37.79 13.90 32.44
C ALA A 110 36.49 13.65 31.65
N TYR A 111 35.89 14.70 31.08
CA TYR A 111 34.61 14.61 30.37
C TYR A 111 34.74 14.66 28.85
N ALA A 112 35.92 15.01 28.31
CA ALA A 112 36.15 15.12 26.86
C ALA A 112 35.79 13.83 26.10
N ALA A 113 36.21 12.67 26.62
CA ALA A 113 35.96 11.38 26.00
C ALA A 113 34.46 11.05 25.97
N THR A 114 33.75 11.34 27.06
CA THR A 114 32.30 11.11 27.16
C THR A 114 31.52 12.02 26.21
N ILE A 115 31.84 13.32 26.16
CA ILE A 115 31.18 14.27 25.26
C ILE A 115 31.43 13.87 23.80
N LYS A 116 32.67 13.49 23.47
CA LYS A 116 33.00 12.98 22.13
C LYS A 116 32.17 11.74 21.78
N LYS A 117 32.08 10.78 22.70
CA LYS A 117 31.25 9.58 22.49
C LYS A 117 29.78 9.92 22.25
N LEU A 118 29.20 10.81 23.07
CA LEU A 118 27.81 11.25 22.91
C LEU A 118 27.56 11.91 21.55
N LYS A 119 28.53 12.68 21.06
CA LYS A 119 28.48 13.29 19.73
C LYS A 119 28.55 12.26 18.61
N ASP A 120 29.46 11.31 18.72
CA ASP A 120 29.62 10.21 17.75
C ASP A 120 28.34 9.35 17.71
N ASP A 121 27.79 9.03 18.89
CA ASP A 121 26.53 8.28 19.04
C ASP A 121 25.36 9.06 18.41
N LEU A 122 25.20 10.35 18.70
CA LEU A 122 24.16 11.20 18.12
C LEU A 122 24.29 11.31 16.60
N GLN A 123 25.50 11.43 16.07
CA GLN A 123 25.75 11.45 14.62
C GLN A 123 25.32 10.13 13.96
N SER A 124 25.60 8.98 14.60
CA SER A 124 25.11 7.68 14.12
C SER A 124 23.58 7.65 14.09
N LYS A 125 22.93 8.12 15.16
CA LYS A 125 21.45 8.17 15.23
C LYS A 125 20.87 9.10 14.15
N ASN A 126 21.46 10.28 13.92
CA ASN A 126 21.04 11.20 12.85
C ASN A 126 21.11 10.56 11.46
N THR A 127 22.16 9.76 11.22
CA THR A 127 22.33 9.03 9.94
C THR A 127 21.21 8.01 9.75
N GLU A 128 20.85 7.28 10.80
CA GLU A 128 19.72 6.33 10.75
C GLU A 128 18.37 7.04 10.58
N ILE A 129 18.16 8.19 11.23
CA ILE A 129 16.94 8.99 11.08
C ILE A 129 16.77 9.45 9.64
N ALA A 130 17.84 9.94 9.01
CA ALA A 130 17.83 10.33 7.60
C ALA A 130 17.48 9.14 6.69
N ALA A 131 18.03 7.95 6.96
CA ALA A 131 17.70 6.74 6.20
C ALA A 131 16.23 6.34 6.36
N LEU A 132 15.65 6.47 7.57
CA LEU A 132 14.23 6.21 7.80
C LEU A 132 13.34 7.21 7.04
N GLN A 133 13.72 8.49 7.00
CA GLN A 133 12.99 9.52 6.23
C GLN A 133 12.98 9.20 4.73
N GLU A 134 14.15 8.85 4.18
CA GLU A 134 14.27 8.46 2.77
C GLU A 134 13.41 7.23 2.45
N GLN A 135 13.45 6.21 3.32
CA GLN A 135 12.67 5.00 3.12
C GLN A 135 11.16 5.25 3.16
N VAL A 136 10.69 6.14 4.04
CA VAL A 136 9.26 6.50 4.08
C VAL A 136 8.82 7.28 2.84
N GLU A 137 9.62 8.23 2.37
CA GLU A 137 9.30 8.94 1.12
C GLU A 137 9.31 8.00 -0.09
N LYS A 138 10.22 7.02 -0.12
CA LYS A 138 10.20 5.96 -1.12
C LYS A 138 8.88 5.16 -1.07
N TYR A 139 8.49 4.65 0.10
CA TYR A 139 7.24 3.91 0.24
C TYR A 139 6.00 4.74 -0.05
N ARG A 140 6.01 6.03 0.26
CA ARG A 140 4.94 6.95 -0.09
C ARG A 140 4.76 7.03 -1.62
N ASN A 141 5.85 7.22 -2.35
CA ASN A 141 5.82 7.30 -3.81
C ASN A 141 5.39 5.96 -4.44
N GLU A 142 5.90 4.84 -3.93
CA GLU A 142 5.50 3.50 -4.37
C GLU A 142 4.00 3.27 -4.13
N ASN A 143 3.49 3.60 -2.95
CA ASN A 143 2.06 3.47 -2.64
C ASN A 143 1.19 4.36 -3.54
N GLN A 144 1.60 5.59 -3.83
CA GLN A 144 0.85 6.48 -4.73
C GLN A 144 0.79 5.92 -6.16
N ASN A 145 1.90 5.37 -6.65
CA ASN A 145 1.95 4.72 -7.96
C ASN A 145 1.08 3.45 -8.00
N LEU A 146 1.09 2.66 -6.93
CA LEU A 146 0.23 1.48 -6.80
C LEU A 146 -1.25 1.86 -6.80
N ILE A 147 -1.64 2.91 -6.06
CA ILE A 147 -3.03 3.41 -6.07
C ILE A 147 -3.47 3.80 -7.48
N GLN A 148 -2.61 4.50 -8.24
CA GLN A 148 -2.92 4.85 -9.63
C GLN A 148 -3.05 3.62 -10.52
N THR A 149 -2.15 2.65 -10.37
CA THR A 149 -2.15 1.41 -11.15
C THR A 149 -3.42 0.60 -10.88
N VAL A 150 -3.80 0.46 -9.60
CA VAL A 150 -5.04 -0.23 -9.20
C VAL A 150 -6.25 0.49 -9.77
N GLY A 151 -6.32 1.83 -9.69
CA GLY A 151 -7.43 2.58 -10.29
C GLY A 151 -7.56 2.42 -11.80
N LEU A 152 -6.43 2.33 -12.53
CA LEU A 152 -6.44 2.02 -13.96
C LEU A 152 -6.92 0.59 -14.25
N GLN A 153 -6.50 -0.38 -13.44
CA GLN A 153 -6.92 -1.78 -13.57
C GLN A 153 -8.41 -1.95 -13.26
N GLU A 154 -8.94 -1.26 -12.25
CA GLU A 154 -10.37 -1.26 -11.93
C GLU A 154 -11.20 -0.71 -13.09
N ALA A 155 -10.76 0.39 -13.72
CA ALA A 155 -11.41 0.95 -14.90
C ALA A 155 -11.36 -0.01 -16.10
N GLU A 156 -10.22 -0.67 -16.34
CA GLU A 156 -10.08 -1.66 -17.42
C GLU A 156 -10.97 -2.89 -17.19
N ILE A 157 -11.09 -3.35 -15.94
CA ILE A 157 -11.98 -4.46 -15.58
C ILE A 157 -13.44 -4.07 -15.86
N ALA A 158 -13.86 -2.88 -15.44
CA ALA A 158 -15.23 -2.41 -15.67
C ALA A 158 -15.58 -2.32 -17.18
N ASP A 159 -14.68 -1.78 -18.00
CA ASP A 159 -14.84 -1.73 -19.46
C ASP A 159 -14.94 -3.14 -20.07
N LYS A 160 -14.08 -4.07 -19.64
CA LYS A 160 -14.15 -5.47 -20.10
C LYS A 160 -15.44 -6.18 -19.68
N GLU A 161 -15.96 -5.90 -18.49
CA GLU A 161 -17.24 -6.45 -18.03
C GLU A 161 -18.41 -5.96 -18.89
N GLU A 162 -18.42 -4.68 -19.27
CA GLU A 162 -19.42 -4.11 -20.18
C GLU A 162 -19.33 -4.75 -21.58
N GLN A 163 -18.13 -4.87 -22.14
CA GLN A 163 -17.91 -5.53 -23.42
C GLN A 163 -18.36 -7.00 -23.40
N LEU A 164 -18.08 -7.72 -22.30
CA LEU A 164 -18.51 -9.10 -22.12
C LEU A 164 -20.04 -9.21 -22.07
N ALA A 165 -20.71 -8.30 -21.36
CA ALA A 165 -22.17 -8.25 -21.29
C ALA A 165 -22.78 -7.99 -22.68
N ALA A 166 -22.24 -7.02 -23.43
CA ALA A 166 -22.68 -6.73 -24.79
C ALA A 166 -22.50 -7.95 -25.72
N LYS A 167 -21.34 -8.63 -25.65
CA LYS A 167 -21.07 -9.84 -26.45
C LYS A 167 -21.97 -11.01 -26.10
N ARG A 168 -22.32 -11.19 -24.82
CA ARG A 168 -23.30 -12.20 -24.40
C ARG A 168 -24.70 -11.93 -24.98
N SER A 169 -25.12 -10.66 -25.01
CA SER A 169 -26.40 -10.27 -25.63
C SER A 169 -26.38 -10.49 -27.15
N GLU A 170 -25.30 -10.11 -27.83
CA GLU A 170 -25.12 -10.35 -29.27
C GLU A 170 -25.18 -11.85 -29.60
N LEU A 171 -24.50 -12.69 -28.82
CA LEU A 171 -24.49 -14.13 -29.00
C LEU A 171 -25.90 -14.73 -28.85
N ALA A 172 -26.65 -14.31 -27.82
CA ALA A 172 -28.02 -14.76 -27.62
C ALA A 172 -28.95 -14.38 -28.80
N LEU A 173 -28.78 -13.18 -29.39
CA LEU A 173 -29.53 -12.76 -30.57
C LEU A 173 -29.18 -13.60 -31.81
N ILE A 174 -27.91 -13.90 -32.01
CA ILE A 174 -27.45 -14.74 -33.12
C ILE A 174 -27.99 -16.17 -32.97
N GLU A 175 -27.95 -16.74 -31.77
CA GLU A 175 -28.50 -18.07 -31.50
C GLU A 175 -30.01 -18.14 -31.79
N ALA A 176 -30.78 -17.13 -31.36
CA ALA A 176 -32.21 -17.04 -31.66
C ALA A 176 -32.46 -16.97 -33.17
N ARG A 177 -31.68 -16.16 -33.90
CA ARG A 177 -31.77 -16.04 -35.36
C ARG A 177 -31.43 -17.34 -36.09
N ILE A 178 -30.42 -18.08 -35.61
CA ILE A 178 -30.07 -19.39 -36.17
C ILE A 178 -31.23 -20.37 -35.98
N GLN A 179 -31.84 -20.41 -34.80
CA GLN A 179 -33.01 -21.26 -34.55
C GLN A 179 -34.19 -20.90 -35.45
N GLU A 180 -34.46 -19.61 -35.65
CA GLU A 180 -35.49 -19.13 -36.56
C GLU A 180 -35.23 -19.57 -38.01
N ILE A 181 -34.01 -19.36 -38.52
CA ILE A 181 -33.64 -19.77 -39.88
C ILE A 181 -33.74 -21.29 -40.05
N MET A 182 -33.33 -22.08 -39.05
CA MET A 182 -33.48 -23.53 -39.10
C MET A 182 -34.95 -23.95 -39.15
N LEU A 183 -35.82 -23.30 -38.38
CA LEU A 183 -37.26 -23.57 -38.41
C LEU A 183 -37.87 -23.20 -39.76
N GLN A 184 -37.56 -22.00 -40.28
CA GLN A 184 -38.01 -21.54 -41.60
C GLN A 184 -37.54 -22.48 -42.72
N SER A 185 -36.29 -22.92 -42.68
CA SER A 185 -35.74 -23.88 -43.64
C SER A 185 -36.48 -25.21 -43.61
N LYS A 186 -36.74 -25.77 -42.42
CA LYS A 186 -37.54 -27.00 -42.25
C LYS A 186 -38.95 -26.85 -42.78
N MET A 187 -39.62 -25.72 -42.49
CA MET A 187 -40.96 -25.44 -43.00
C MET A 187 -40.98 -25.34 -44.52
N SER A 188 -40.04 -24.60 -45.11
CA SER A 188 -39.90 -24.46 -46.56
C SER A 188 -39.63 -25.81 -47.25
N GLU A 189 -38.79 -26.65 -46.65
CA GLU A 189 -38.56 -28.02 -47.14
C GLU A 189 -39.82 -28.89 -47.02
N ALA A 190 -40.55 -28.79 -45.91
CA ALA A 190 -41.82 -29.47 -45.71
C ALA A 190 -42.85 -29.08 -46.79
N ASP A 191 -42.98 -27.78 -47.06
CA ASP A 191 -43.89 -27.24 -48.07
C ASP A 191 -43.50 -27.65 -49.49
N ALA A 192 -42.19 -27.73 -49.78
CA ALA A 192 -41.70 -28.24 -51.06
C ALA A 192 -42.05 -29.71 -51.27
N TYR A 193 -41.90 -30.57 -50.25
CA TYR A 193 -42.35 -31.98 -50.35
C TYR A 193 -43.86 -32.08 -50.48
N TYR A 194 -44.62 -31.27 -49.74
CA TYR A 194 -46.07 -31.25 -49.83
C TYR A 194 -46.54 -30.86 -51.25
N ALA A 195 -45.99 -29.79 -51.81
CA ALA A 195 -46.33 -29.35 -53.16
C ALA A 195 -45.98 -30.42 -54.22
N ARG A 196 -44.84 -31.11 -54.08
CA ARG A 196 -44.49 -32.26 -54.93
C ARG A 196 -45.47 -33.41 -54.77
N ALA A 197 -45.86 -33.74 -53.53
CA ALA A 197 -46.83 -34.80 -53.25
C ALA A 197 -48.19 -34.51 -53.90
N VAL A 198 -48.67 -33.27 -53.82
CA VAL A 198 -49.92 -32.82 -54.48
C VAL A 198 -49.84 -33.02 -55.99
N ALA A 199 -48.73 -32.61 -56.62
CA ALA A 199 -48.54 -32.77 -58.06
C ALA A 199 -48.51 -34.25 -58.49
N VAL A 200 -47.84 -35.12 -57.71
CA VAL A 200 -47.76 -36.56 -57.96
C VAL A 200 -49.12 -37.24 -57.75
N GLU A 201 -49.85 -36.88 -56.70
CA GLU A 201 -51.22 -37.35 -56.44
C GLU A 201 -52.16 -36.97 -57.60
N GLU A 202 -52.08 -35.73 -58.08
CA GLU A 202 -52.87 -35.28 -59.22
C GLU A 202 -52.53 -36.06 -60.50
N ALA A 203 -51.25 -36.32 -60.77
CA ALA A 203 -50.82 -37.15 -61.89
C ALA A 203 -51.36 -38.60 -61.79
N ALA A 204 -51.36 -39.18 -60.60
CA ALA A 204 -51.97 -40.49 -60.36
C ALA A 204 -53.49 -40.46 -60.62
N ASN A 205 -54.17 -39.41 -60.16
CA ASN A 205 -55.61 -39.23 -60.38
C ASN A 205 -55.97 -39.05 -61.87
N ARG A 206 -55.10 -38.42 -62.66
CA ARG A 206 -55.24 -38.30 -64.12
C ARG A 206 -55.03 -39.62 -64.86
N THR A 207 -54.36 -40.60 -64.26
CA THR A 207 -54.09 -41.92 -64.87
C THR A 207 -55.34 -42.81 -64.80
N LYS A 208 -56.07 -42.97 -65.91
CA LYS A 208 -57.36 -43.71 -65.96
C LYS A 208 -57.24 -45.19 -66.35
N LEU A 209 -56.28 -45.55 -67.19
CA LEU A 209 -56.24 -46.86 -67.87
C LEU A 209 -55.09 -47.78 -67.42
N ALA A 210 -54.36 -47.41 -66.37
CA ALA A 210 -53.24 -48.21 -65.83
C ALA A 210 -53.31 -48.29 -64.29
N PRO A 211 -54.15 -49.18 -63.72
CA PRO A 211 -54.42 -49.24 -62.29
C PRO A 211 -53.18 -49.49 -61.42
N ARG A 212 -52.27 -50.37 -61.89
CA ARG A 212 -51.02 -50.67 -61.17
C ARG A 212 -50.10 -49.46 -61.07
N LYS A 213 -49.89 -48.75 -62.19
CA LYS A 213 -49.10 -47.51 -62.21
C LYS A 213 -49.73 -46.42 -61.35
N LYS A 214 -51.06 -46.29 -61.38
CA LYS A 214 -51.79 -45.37 -60.50
C LYS A 214 -51.52 -45.67 -59.02
N LYS A 215 -51.57 -46.94 -58.60
CA LYS A 215 -51.28 -47.34 -57.22
C LYS A 215 -49.82 -47.02 -56.83
N GLU A 216 -48.86 -47.31 -57.71
CA GLU A 216 -47.44 -46.99 -57.50
C GLU A 216 -47.22 -45.47 -57.36
N THR A 217 -47.84 -44.64 -58.21
CA THR A 217 -47.75 -43.18 -58.11
C THR A 217 -48.47 -42.61 -56.87
N LEU A 218 -49.57 -43.22 -56.43
CA LEU A 218 -50.21 -42.85 -55.15
C LEU A 218 -49.34 -43.21 -53.94
N GLN A 219 -48.61 -44.33 -53.99
CA GLN A 219 -47.63 -44.68 -52.95
C GLN A 219 -46.47 -43.68 -52.91
N GLU A 220 -45.98 -43.23 -54.07
CA GLU A 220 -44.96 -42.18 -54.15
C GLU A 220 -45.45 -40.85 -53.54
N ALA A 221 -46.68 -40.44 -53.86
CA ALA A 221 -47.30 -39.27 -53.23
C ALA A 221 -47.43 -39.43 -51.71
N LEU A 222 -47.84 -40.61 -51.23
CA LEU A 222 -47.96 -40.91 -49.81
C LEU A 222 -46.62 -40.76 -49.07
N GLU A 223 -45.53 -41.27 -49.63
CA GLU A 223 -44.19 -41.14 -49.02
C GLU A 223 -43.72 -39.68 -49.00
N LEU A 224 -44.01 -38.90 -50.04
CA LEU A 224 -43.72 -37.46 -50.05
C LEU A 224 -44.54 -36.69 -49.01
N TYR A 225 -45.83 -37.03 -48.83
CA TYR A 225 -46.64 -36.44 -47.76
C TYR A 225 -46.12 -36.83 -46.37
N LYS A 226 -45.74 -38.09 -46.13
CA LYS A 226 -45.11 -38.51 -44.86
C LYS A 226 -43.84 -37.72 -44.57
N LYS A 227 -43.03 -37.46 -45.59
CA LYS A 227 -41.82 -36.63 -45.47
C LYS A 227 -42.13 -35.16 -45.20
N ALA A 228 -43.16 -34.60 -45.82
CA ALA A 228 -43.64 -33.25 -45.50
C ALA A 228 -44.16 -33.17 -44.05
N GLN A 229 -44.90 -34.18 -43.60
CA GLN A 229 -45.45 -34.25 -42.24
C GLN A 229 -44.33 -34.37 -41.19
N SER A 230 -43.32 -35.21 -41.43
CA SER A 230 -42.19 -35.39 -40.50
C SER A 230 -41.35 -34.12 -40.34
N LEU A 231 -41.37 -33.23 -41.34
CA LEU A 231 -40.75 -31.91 -41.29
C LEU A 231 -41.66 -30.81 -40.74
N GLY A 232 -42.92 -31.12 -40.40
CA GLY A 232 -43.83 -30.24 -39.66
C GLY A 232 -44.98 -29.63 -40.47
N ASN A 233 -45.18 -30.02 -41.74
CA ASN A 233 -46.36 -29.59 -42.50
C ASN A 233 -47.62 -30.31 -41.97
N LYS A 234 -48.54 -29.54 -41.38
CA LYS A 234 -49.74 -30.08 -40.71
C LYS A 234 -50.79 -30.60 -41.69
N ASP A 235 -50.86 -30.01 -42.89
CA ASP A 235 -51.87 -30.35 -43.91
C ASP A 235 -51.57 -31.73 -44.53
N ALA A 236 -50.31 -32.14 -44.55
CA ALA A 236 -49.88 -33.46 -44.99
C ALA A 236 -50.55 -34.61 -44.23
N GLY A 237 -50.85 -34.43 -42.94
CA GLY A 237 -51.49 -35.48 -42.12
C GLY A 237 -52.87 -35.89 -42.62
N THR A 238 -53.67 -34.93 -43.07
CA THR A 238 -54.99 -35.19 -43.66
C THR A 238 -54.85 -35.97 -44.97
N LYS A 239 -53.88 -35.59 -45.81
CA LYS A 239 -53.65 -36.24 -47.11
C LYS A 239 -53.13 -37.68 -46.97
N ILE A 240 -52.26 -37.93 -46.00
CA ILE A 240 -51.80 -39.28 -45.64
C ILE A 240 -52.99 -40.17 -45.30
N ALA A 241 -53.86 -39.72 -44.39
CA ALA A 241 -55.03 -40.48 -43.98
C ALA A 241 -56.04 -40.74 -45.12
N GLU A 242 -56.17 -39.80 -46.07
CA GLU A 242 -56.98 -39.96 -47.28
C GLU A 242 -56.39 -41.00 -48.25
N LEU A 243 -55.07 -40.97 -48.46
CA LEU A 243 -54.36 -41.84 -49.40
C LEU A 243 -54.23 -43.26 -48.89
N GLU A 244 -53.97 -43.45 -47.60
CA GLU A 244 -53.90 -44.78 -46.97
C GLU A 244 -55.21 -45.56 -47.10
N LYS A 245 -56.35 -44.88 -47.21
CA LYS A 245 -57.66 -45.51 -47.47
C LYS A 245 -57.90 -45.87 -48.94
N LYS A 246 -57.15 -45.27 -49.87
CA LYS A 246 -57.35 -45.40 -51.33
C LYS A 246 -56.39 -46.41 -51.99
N ILE A 247 -55.28 -46.74 -51.32
CA ILE A 247 -54.20 -47.63 -51.81
C ILE A 247 -54.45 -49.06 -51.34
#